data_AF-A0A524M2W3-F1
#
_entry.id   AF-A0A524M2W3-F1
#
_cell.length_a   1.000
_cell.length_b   1.000
_cell.length_c   1.000
_cell.angle_alpha   90.00
_cell.angle_beta   90.00
_cell.angle_gamma   90.00
#
_symmetry.space_group_name_H-M   'P 1'
#
loop_
_entity.id
_entity.type
_entity.pdbx_description
1 polymer ?
#
loop_
_entity_poly.entity_id
_entity_poly.type
_entity_poly.pdbx_seq_one_letter_code
_entity_poly.pdbx_strand_id
1 'polypeptide(L)'
;MKEIRIHGRGGQGSVTAAEMISIAAFEDGKFSQAFPAFGVERRGAPVQAFTRISDRPIRLRSQIYTPDYVIVQDATLLETVDVASGIKDDGVIIVNTTEKPESLKLDTKARVMTVDAT
;
A
#
# COMPACT_ATOMS: atom_id res chain seq x y z
N MET A 1 -9.92 -12.26 -4.19
CA MET A 1 -9.12 -11.62 -3.11
C MET A 1 -8.46 -10.40 -3.70
N LYS A 2 -8.52 -9.28 -2.99
CA LYS A 2 -7.83 -8.04 -3.31
C LYS A 2 -6.72 -7.81 -2.30
N GLU A 3 -5.55 -7.44 -2.80
CA GLU A 3 -4.34 -7.29 -2.02
C GLU A 3 -3.80 -5.86 -2.16
N ILE A 4 -3.57 -5.20 -1.02
CA ILE A 4 -3.17 -3.80 -0.92
C ILE A 4 -1.85 -3.72 -0.18
N ARG A 5 -0.88 -2.99 -0.74
CA ARG A 5 0.41 -2.69 -0.09
C ARG A 5 0.53 -1.19 0.14
N ILE A 6 0.73 -0.79 1.38
CA ILE A 6 0.90 0.60 1.79
C ILE A 6 2.37 0.81 2.12
N HIS A 7 2.97 1.83 1.52
CA HIS A 7 4.29 2.34 1.86
C HIS A 7 4.14 3.70 2.55
N GLY A 8 4.82 3.86 3.67
CA GLY A 8 4.90 5.13 4.40
C GLY A 8 6.16 5.19 5.23
N ARG A 9 6.25 6.17 6.13
CA ARG A 9 7.33 6.34 7.09
C ARG A 9 6.88 6.07 8.52
N GLY A 10 7.82 5.67 9.37
CA GLY A 10 7.55 5.43 10.78
C GLY A 10 6.92 6.66 11.45
N GLY A 11 5.66 6.54 11.86
CA GLY A 11 4.85 7.61 12.44
C GLY A 11 3.80 8.24 11.52
N GLN A 12 3.68 7.83 10.25
CA GLN A 12 2.67 8.34 9.29
C GLN A 12 1.34 7.56 9.30
N GLY A 13 1.19 6.59 10.21
CA GLY A 13 -0.08 5.86 10.36
C GLY A 13 -0.34 4.81 9.27
N SER A 14 0.67 4.30 8.55
CA SER A 14 0.50 3.28 7.50
C SER A 14 -0.17 2.01 8.02
N VAL A 15 0.18 1.57 9.24
CA VAL A 15 -0.41 0.38 9.88
C VAL A 15 -1.86 0.65 10.23
N THR A 16 -2.16 1.80 10.82
CA THR A 16 -3.52 2.23 11.14
C THR A 16 -4.38 2.33 9.88
N ALA A 17 -3.84 2.85 8.78
CA ALA A 17 -4.55 2.87 7.49
C ALA A 17 -4.88 1.46 7.00
N ALA A 18 -3.94 0.51 7.06
CA ALA A 18 -4.18 -0.88 6.68
C ALA A 18 -5.26 -1.54 7.56
N GLU A 19 -5.23 -1.29 8.86
CA GLU A 19 -6.22 -1.76 9.84
C GLU A 19 -7.60 -1.18 9.56
N MET A 20 -7.72 0.13 9.32
CA MET A 20 -8.98 0.78 8.99
C MET A 20 -9.61 0.22 7.71
N ILE A 21 -8.82 -0.01 6.65
CA ILE A 21 -9.31 -0.64 5.42
C ILE A 21 -9.81 -2.06 5.71
N SER A 22 -9.09 -2.82 6.54
CA SER A 22 -9.48 -4.18 6.91
C SER A 22 -10.77 -4.20 7.73
N ILE A 23 -10.94 -3.26 8.67
CA ILE A 23 -12.17 -3.10 9.46
C ILE A 23 -13.34 -2.75 8.55
N ALA A 24 -13.18 -1.74 7.68
CA ALA A 24 -14.22 -1.36 6.72
C ALA A 24 -14.66 -2.56 5.84
N ALA A 25 -13.69 -3.33 5.33
CA ALA A 25 -13.99 -4.52 4.54
C ALA A 25 -14.71 -5.61 5.36
N PHE A 26 -14.40 -5.74 6.65
CA PHE A 26 -15.08 -6.66 7.54
C PHE A 26 -16.54 -6.25 7.80
N GLU A 27 -16.77 -4.95 8.04
CA GLU A 27 -18.13 -4.37 8.17
C GLU A 27 -18.96 -4.58 6.90
N ASP A 28 -18.33 -4.57 5.72
CA ASP A 28 -18.92 -4.92 4.42
C ASP A 28 -19.15 -6.44 4.23
N GLY A 29 -18.99 -7.25 5.28
CA GLY A 29 -19.23 -8.70 5.27
C GLY A 29 -18.15 -9.51 4.55
N LYS A 30 -16.94 -8.95 4.33
CA LYS A 30 -15.81 -9.67 3.73
C LYS A 30 -14.91 -10.28 4.81
N PHE A 31 -14.09 -11.24 4.39
CA PHE A 31 -12.94 -11.69 5.16
C PHE A 31 -11.78 -10.74 4.89
N SER A 32 -11.16 -10.22 5.95
CA SER A 32 -10.07 -9.28 5.83
C SER A 32 -8.89 -9.62 6.75
N GLN A 33 -7.71 -9.15 6.37
CA GLN A 33 -6.49 -9.22 7.20
C GLN A 33 -5.71 -7.92 7.01
N ALA A 34 -5.25 -7.32 8.10
CA ALA A 34 -4.24 -6.27 8.09
C ALA A 34 -3.02 -6.71 8.89
N PHE A 35 -1.83 -6.40 8.40
CA PHE A 35 -0.59 -6.67 9.12
C PHE A 35 0.56 -5.78 8.61
N PRO A 36 1.51 -5.42 9.48
CA PRO A 36 2.69 -4.68 9.09
C PRO A 36 3.82 -5.58 8.58
N ALA A 37 4.80 -4.97 7.90
CA ALA A 37 6.17 -5.47 7.80
C ALA A 37 7.17 -4.33 8.01
N PHE A 38 7.91 -4.43 9.11
CA PHE A 38 9.00 -3.56 9.48
C PHE A 38 9.94 -4.29 10.45
N GLY A 39 11.23 -3.92 10.41
CA GLY A 39 12.24 -4.41 11.35
C GLY A 39 12.30 -3.59 12.64
N VAL A 40 13.48 -3.52 13.25
CA VAL A 40 13.79 -2.65 14.42
C VAL A 40 13.97 -1.17 14.02
N GLU A 41 13.15 -0.72 13.08
CA GLU A 41 13.29 0.54 12.38
C GLU A 41 12.98 1.75 13.28
N ARG A 42 13.76 2.83 13.09
CA ARG A 42 13.58 4.11 13.80
C ARG A 42 12.47 4.94 13.15
N ARG A 43 11.97 5.94 13.87
CA ARG A 43 11.01 6.94 13.33
C ARG A 43 11.54 7.52 12.00
N GLY A 44 10.66 7.62 11.00
CA GLY A 44 11.01 8.12 9.67
C GLY A 44 11.55 7.07 8.67
N ALA A 45 11.92 5.87 9.12
CA ALA A 45 12.31 4.78 8.22
C ALA A 45 11.12 4.33 7.33
N PRO A 46 11.39 3.82 6.11
CA PRO A 46 10.37 3.22 5.26
C PRO A 46 9.68 2.05 5.97
N VAL A 47 8.35 2.02 5.91
CA VAL A 47 7.51 1.01 6.55
C VAL A 47 6.52 0.48 5.54
N GLN A 48 6.24 -0.82 5.62
CA GLN A 48 5.19 -1.44 4.83
C GLN A 48 4.04 -1.91 5.72
N ALA A 49 2.83 -1.77 5.20
CA ALA A 49 1.64 -2.39 5.76
C ALA A 49 0.81 -3.01 4.65
N PHE A 50 0.06 -4.04 5.00
CA PHE A 50 -0.65 -4.88 4.05
C PHE A 50 -2.10 -5.04 4.45
N THR A 51 -2.97 -5.05 3.46
CA THR A 51 -4.38 -5.43 3.65
C THR A 51 -4.79 -6.46 2.60
N ARG A 52 -5.47 -7.53 3.03
CA ARG A 52 -6.14 -8.48 2.15
C ARG A 52 -7.64 -8.41 2.38
N ILE A 53 -8.41 -8.49 1.29
CA ILE A 53 -9.88 -8.52 1.31
C ILE A 53 -10.36 -9.67 0.44
N SER A 54 -11.32 -10.48 0.90
CA SER A 54 -11.76 -11.68 0.20
C SER A 54 -13.21 -12.04 0.52
N ASP A 55 -13.94 -12.60 -0.45
CA ASP A 55 -15.27 -13.19 -0.24
C ASP A 55 -15.21 -14.55 0.48
N ARG A 56 -14.01 -15.10 0.68
CA ARG A 56 -13.77 -16.40 1.33
C ARG A 56 -12.70 -16.27 2.41
N PRO A 57 -12.70 -17.15 3.44
CA PRO A 57 -11.70 -17.13 4.51
C PRO A 57 -10.26 -17.09 3.98
N ILE A 58 -9.45 -16.18 4.53
CA ILE A 58 -8.06 -15.97 4.12
C ILE A 58 -7.14 -16.85 4.98
N ARG A 59 -6.48 -17.83 4.35
CA ARG A 59 -5.53 -18.74 5.03
C ARG A 59 -4.06 -18.38 4.78
N LEU A 60 -3.78 -17.54 3.78
CA LEU A 60 -2.43 -17.14 3.39
C LEU A 60 -1.81 -16.21 4.45
N ARG A 61 -0.60 -16.53 4.92
CA ARG A 61 0.17 -15.74 5.90
C ARG A 61 1.57 -15.44 5.37
N SER A 62 1.62 -14.54 4.38
CA SER A 62 2.87 -14.00 3.82
C SER A 62 2.70 -12.51 3.55
N GLN A 63 3.79 -11.81 3.26
CA GLN A 63 3.73 -10.47 2.64
C GLN A 63 2.97 -10.51 1.30
N ILE A 64 2.58 -9.33 0.81
CA ILE A 64 1.95 -9.15 -0.51
C ILE A 64 3.03 -8.77 -1.51
N TYR A 65 3.40 -9.72 -2.35
CA TYR A 65 4.40 -9.54 -3.40
C TYR A 65 3.79 -9.07 -4.73
N THR A 66 2.50 -9.35 -4.96
CA THR A 66 1.79 -9.01 -6.20
C THR A 66 0.49 -8.23 -5.95
N PRO A 67 0.59 -6.98 -5.44
CA PRO A 67 -0.58 -6.21 -5.03
C PRO A 67 -1.49 -5.82 -6.22
N ASP A 68 -2.80 -5.72 -5.95
CA ASP A 68 -3.77 -5.04 -6.81
C ASP A 68 -3.65 -3.51 -6.65
N TYR A 69 -3.33 -3.04 -5.44
CA TYR A 69 -3.24 -1.63 -5.11
C TYR A 69 -1.96 -1.32 -4.33
N VAL A 70 -1.29 -0.23 -4.69
CA VAL A 70 -0.19 0.34 -3.91
C VAL A 70 -0.56 1.74 -3.47
N ILE A 71 -0.43 2.03 -2.18
CA ILE A 71 -0.63 3.36 -1.60
C ILE A 71 0.73 3.85 -1.10
N VAL A 72 1.16 5.03 -1.54
CA VAL A 72 2.42 5.66 -1.12
C VAL A 72 2.07 6.95 -0.38
N GLN A 73 2.25 6.95 0.94
CA GLN A 73 1.88 8.09 1.79
C GLN A 73 2.88 9.25 1.72
N ASP A 74 4.08 9.01 1.20
CA ASP A 74 5.17 9.98 1.12
C ASP A 74 5.96 9.77 -0.17
N ALA A 75 5.91 10.75 -1.08
CA ALA A 75 6.58 10.68 -2.38
C ALA A 75 8.11 10.56 -2.29
N THR A 76 8.73 10.98 -1.17
CA THR A 76 10.19 10.82 -0.99
C THR A 76 10.60 9.34 -0.88
N LEU A 77 9.66 8.43 -0.66
CA LEU A 77 9.93 6.99 -0.68
C LEU A 77 10.26 6.47 -2.09
N LEU A 78 9.81 7.16 -3.14
CA LEU A 78 10.09 6.79 -4.53
C LEU A 78 11.60 6.78 -4.86
N GLU A 79 12.39 7.56 -4.12
CA GLU A 79 13.85 7.63 -4.30
C GLU A 79 14.60 6.49 -3.61
N THR A 80 13.96 5.81 -2.65
CA THR A 80 14.64 4.87 -1.74
C THR A 80 14.08 3.44 -1.79
N VAL A 81 12.86 3.28 -2.29
CA VAL A 81 12.17 1.99 -2.36
C VAL A 81 11.50 1.84 -3.73
N ASP A 82 11.65 0.66 -4.33
CA ASP A 82 10.85 0.28 -5.50
C ASP A 82 9.40 0.01 -5.05
N VAL A 83 8.59 1.06 -5.01
CA VAL A 83 7.19 0.98 -4.57
C VAL A 83 6.31 0.20 -5.56
N ALA A 84 6.69 0.19 -6.84
CA ALA A 84 5.96 -0.44 -7.94
C ALA A 84 6.27 -1.94 -8.05
N SER A 85 7.32 -2.43 -7.37
CA SER A 85 7.78 -3.81 -7.44
C SER A 85 6.67 -4.85 -7.33
N GLY A 86 6.49 -5.63 -8.40
CA GLY A 86 5.52 -6.74 -8.45
C GLY A 86 4.05 -6.33 -8.56
N ILE A 87 3.71 -5.03 -8.67
CA ILE A 87 2.32 -4.64 -8.90
C ILE A 87 1.80 -5.26 -10.20
N LYS A 88 0.53 -5.65 -10.21
CA LYS A 88 -0.12 -6.20 -11.40
C LYS A 88 -0.21 -5.15 -12.51
N ASP A 89 -0.17 -5.60 -13.76
CA ASP A 89 -0.30 -4.74 -14.95
C ASP A 89 -1.62 -3.93 -14.95
N ASP A 90 -2.70 -4.47 -14.38
CA ASP A 90 -4.00 -3.82 -14.22
C ASP A 90 -4.19 -3.15 -12.84
N GLY A 91 -3.13 -3.08 -12.04
CA GLY A 91 -3.15 -2.50 -10.70
C GLY A 91 -3.22 -0.97 -10.68
N VAL A 92 -3.36 -0.41 -9.48
CA VAL A 92 -3.38 1.04 -9.26
C VAL A 92 -2.35 1.45 -8.22
N ILE A 93 -1.55 2.46 -8.52
CA ILE A 93 -0.64 3.13 -7.58
C ILE A 93 -1.24 4.51 -7.25
N ILE A 94 -1.41 4.80 -5.97
CA ILE A 94 -1.87 6.09 -5.47
C ILE A 94 -0.73 6.71 -4.66
N VAL A 95 -0.27 7.89 -5.06
CA VAL A 95 0.84 8.59 -4.40
C VAL A 95 0.35 9.91 -3.80
N ASN A 96 0.61 10.12 -2.52
CA ASN A 96 0.41 11.41 -1.87
C ASN A 96 1.50 12.39 -2.32
N THR A 97 1.14 13.33 -3.19
CA THR A 97 2.02 14.34 -3.75
C THR A 97 1.23 15.43 -4.46
N THR A 98 1.80 16.63 -4.52
CA THR A 98 1.32 17.75 -5.36
C THR A 98 1.75 17.61 -6.81
N GLU A 99 2.66 16.67 -7.10
CA GLU A 99 3.12 16.38 -8.44
C GLU A 99 2.06 15.67 -9.29
N LYS A 100 2.22 15.76 -10.61
CA LYS A 100 1.34 15.05 -11.55
C LYS A 100 1.79 13.60 -11.71
N PRO A 101 0.88 12.65 -12.01
CA PRO A 101 1.26 11.25 -12.20
C PRO A 101 2.40 11.04 -13.22
N GLU A 102 2.44 11.87 -14.28
CA GLU A 102 3.43 11.76 -15.35
C GLU A 102 4.85 12.18 -14.92
N SER A 103 5.01 12.98 -13.85
CA SER A 103 6.33 13.40 -13.40
C SER A 103 7.04 12.37 -12.51
N LEU A 104 6.29 11.43 -11.92
CA LEU A 104 6.81 10.42 -10.99
C LEU A 104 7.67 9.34 -11.64
N LYS A 105 7.62 9.19 -12.97
CA LYS A 105 8.47 8.28 -13.78
C LYS A 105 8.61 6.85 -13.22
N LEU A 106 7.51 6.27 -12.75
CA LEU A 106 7.48 4.88 -12.28
C LEU A 106 7.53 3.91 -13.46
N ASP A 107 8.42 2.91 -13.40
CA ASP A 107 8.49 1.83 -14.39
C ASP A 107 7.39 0.79 -14.11
N THR A 108 6.19 1.04 -14.61
CA THR A 108 5.05 0.14 -14.44
C THR A 108 4.00 0.34 -15.54
N LYS A 109 3.24 -0.72 -15.82
CA LYS A 109 2.02 -0.64 -16.64
C LYS A 109 0.77 -0.29 -15.82
N ALA A 110 0.87 -0.39 -14.50
CA ALA A 110 -0.22 -0.07 -13.59
C ALA A 110 -0.64 1.38 -13.74
N ARG A 111 -1.91 1.66 -13.44
CA ARG A 111 -2.44 3.02 -13.45
C ARG A 111 -1.85 3.82 -12.28
N VAL A 112 -1.17 4.91 -12.57
CA VAL A 112 -0.65 5.83 -11.54
C VAL A 112 -1.63 6.99 -11.32
N MET A 113 -1.90 7.29 -10.05
CA MET A 113 -2.75 8.39 -9.60
C MET A 113 -2.03 9.16 -8.51
N THR A 114 -2.22 10.48 -8.47
CA THR A 114 -1.71 11.34 -7.41
C THR A 114 -2.85 12.01 -6.66
N VAL A 115 -2.62 12.32 -5.38
CA VAL A 115 -3.55 13.04 -4.52
C VAL A 115 -2.75 13.97 -3.62
N ASP A 116 -3.23 15.18 -3.43
CA ASP A 116 -2.69 16.11 -2.43
C ASP A 116 -3.44 15.90 -1.12
N ALA A 117 -2.85 15.12 -0.21
CA ALA A 117 -3.43 14.79 1.08
C ALA A 117 -2.73 15.50 2.26
N THR A 118 -1.91 16.53 1.99
CA THR A 118 -1.07 17.23 2.98
C THR A 118 -1.27 18.73 2.97
#